data_AF-A0A925FD93-F1
#
_entry.id   AF-A0A925FD93-F1
#
_cell.length_a   1.000
_cell.length_b   1.000
_cell.length_c   1.000
_cell.angle_alpha   90.00
_cell.angle_beta   90.00
_cell.angle_gamma   90.00
#
_symmetry.space_group_name_H-M   'P 1'
#
loop_
_entity.id
_entity.type
_entity.pdbx_description
1 polymer ?
#
loop_
_entity_poly.entity_id
_entity_poly.type
_entity_poly.pdbx_seq_one_letter_code
_entity_poly.pdbx_strand_id
1 'polypeptide(L)'
;RCNKGLVEVTPIESPDDIALLKRLLERHVRLTGSARARRALRQWETTLGACVRVLPTEYRRVLEQQTRERITHGRRERSVERPAGEAVAAGGRTDDGLARAVPA
;
A
#
# COMPACT_ATOMS: atom_id res chain seq x y z
N ARG A 1 -5.93 -1.71 31.29
CA ARG A 1 -6.14 -0.25 31.47
C ARG A 1 -5.12 0.47 30.60
N CYS A 2 -5.49 1.54 29.90
CA CYS A 2 -4.60 2.33 29.03
C CYS A 2 -4.53 3.79 29.50
N ASN A 3 -3.44 4.50 29.15
CA ASN A 3 -3.30 5.94 29.38
C ASN A 3 -4.02 6.72 28.26
N LYS A 4 -5.30 7.03 28.46
CA LYS A 4 -6.16 7.68 27.47
C LYS A 4 -5.77 9.13 27.12
N GLY A 5 -4.86 9.75 27.88
CA GLY A 5 -4.42 11.13 27.61
C GLY A 5 -3.49 11.25 26.41
N LEU A 6 -2.82 10.16 26.02
CA LEU A 6 -1.77 10.17 24.98
C LEU A 6 -1.99 9.13 23.88
N VAL A 7 -2.97 8.23 24.03
CA VAL A 7 -3.19 7.15 23.07
C VAL A 7 -4.66 7.08 22.66
N GLU A 8 -4.84 6.84 21.38
CA GLU A 8 -6.10 6.46 20.78
C GLU A 8 -6.23 4.93 20.79
N VAL A 9 -7.43 4.45 21.12
CA VAL A 9 -7.75 3.02 21.11
C VAL A 9 -8.91 2.82 20.14
N THR A 10 -8.64 2.14 19.03
CA THR A 10 -9.63 1.91 17.97
C THR A 10 -9.75 0.41 17.67
N PRO A 11 -10.85 -0.05 17.07
CA PRO A 11 -10.91 -1.38 16.47
C PRO A 11 -9.85 -1.56 15.37
N ILE A 12 -9.53 -2.82 15.04
CA ILE A 12 -8.65 -3.16 13.93
C ILE A 12 -9.50 -3.43 12.69
N GLU A 13 -9.54 -2.49 11.75
CA GLU A 13 -10.37 -2.57 10.54
C GLU A 13 -9.55 -2.70 9.26
N SER A 14 -8.31 -2.20 9.25
CA SER A 14 -7.44 -2.24 8.08
C SER A 14 -7.06 -3.69 7.73
N PRO A 15 -7.26 -4.16 6.49
CA PRO A 15 -6.82 -5.48 6.05
C PRO A 15 -5.33 -5.73 6.29
N ASP A 16 -4.50 -4.69 6.13
CA ASP A 16 -3.06 -4.77 6.35
C ASP A 16 -2.72 -5.01 7.82
N ASP A 17 -3.42 -4.33 8.74
CA ASP A 17 -3.22 -4.50 10.18
C ASP A 17 -3.68 -5.90 10.63
N ILE A 18 -4.80 -6.38 10.09
CA ILE A 18 -5.33 -7.73 10.34
C ILE A 18 -4.32 -8.79 9.88
N ALA A 19 -3.80 -8.65 8.66
CA ALA A 19 -2.81 -9.55 8.10
C ALA A 19 -1.49 -9.53 8.90
N LEU A 20 -1.04 -8.34 9.30
CA LEU A 20 0.14 -8.17 10.15
C LEU A 20 -0.05 -8.86 11.50
N LEU A 21 -1.17 -8.63 12.18
CA LEU A 21 -1.47 -9.24 13.48
C LEU A 21 -1.46 -10.77 13.38
N LYS A 22 -2.11 -11.32 12.36
CA LYS A 22 -2.16 -12.77 12.13
C LYS A 22 -0.76 -13.35 11.92
N ARG A 23 0.04 -12.72 11.05
CA ARG A 23 1.44 -13.12 10.82
C ARG A 23 2.29 -13.09 12.08
N LEU A 24 2.12 -12.06 12.93
CA LEU A 24 2.84 -11.94 14.19
C LEU A 24 2.47 -13.06 15.17
N LEU A 25 1.18 -13.42 15.25
CA LEU A 25 0.71 -14.54 16.05
C LEU A 25 1.23 -15.89 15.54
N GLU A 26 1.21 -16.11 14.22
CA GLU A 26 1.77 -17.32 13.60
C GLU A 26 3.28 -17.44 13.88
N ARG A 27 4.02 -16.33 13.72
CA ARG A 27 5.45 -16.27 14.07
C ARG A 27 5.66 -16.58 15.55
N HIS A 28 4.84 -16.01 16.44
CA HIS A 28 4.94 -16.27 17.86
C HIS A 28 4.70 -17.76 18.18
N VAL A 29 3.67 -18.38 17.61
CA VAL A 29 3.43 -19.83 17.76
C VAL A 29 4.63 -20.65 17.31
N ARG A 30 5.21 -20.33 16.16
CA ARG A 30 6.36 -21.05 15.62
C ARG A 30 7.59 -20.92 16.51
N LEU A 31 7.83 -19.74 17.10
CA LEU A 31 9.02 -19.48 17.91
C LEU A 31 8.89 -19.95 19.36
N THR A 32 7.68 -19.91 19.95
CA THR A 32 7.49 -20.17 21.39
C THR A 32 6.66 -21.42 21.68
N GLY A 33 5.97 -21.98 20.69
CA GLY A 33 5.03 -23.07 20.90
C GLY A 33 3.81 -22.69 21.74
N SER A 34 3.46 -21.39 21.84
CA SER A 34 2.35 -20.91 22.68
C SER A 34 0.99 -21.54 22.32
N ALA A 35 0.43 -22.31 23.26
CA ALA A 35 -0.91 -22.90 23.13
C ALA A 35 -2.01 -21.84 23.08
N ARG A 36 -1.82 -20.71 23.78
CA ARG A 36 -2.77 -19.58 23.76
C ARG A 36 -2.82 -18.94 22.39
N ALA A 37 -1.66 -18.67 21.78
CA ALA A 37 -1.61 -18.09 20.44
C ALA A 37 -2.17 -19.06 19.37
N ARG A 38 -1.94 -20.38 19.52
CA ARG A 38 -2.61 -21.39 18.68
C ARG A 38 -4.13 -21.34 18.81
N ARG A 39 -4.66 -21.20 20.03
CA ARG A 39 -6.11 -21.08 20.25
C ARG A 39 -6.64 -19.78 19.62
N ALA A 40 -5.93 -18.67 19.79
CA ALA A 40 -6.28 -17.39 19.20
C ALA A 40 -6.38 -17.46 17.66
N LEU A 41 -5.44 -18.14 17.00
CA LEU A 41 -5.49 -18.37 15.55
C LEU A 41 -6.63 -19.30 15.11
N ARG A 42 -7.06 -20.26 15.95
CA ARG A 42 -8.21 -21.12 15.65
C ARG A 42 -9.56 -20.42 15.80
N GLN A 43 -9.63 -19.44 16.70
CA GLN A 43 -10.83 -18.65 16.99
C GLN A 43 -10.60 -17.22 16.52
N TRP A 44 -10.21 -17.09 15.25
CA TRP A 44 -9.63 -15.86 14.73
C TRP A 44 -10.62 -14.68 14.76
N GLU A 45 -11.86 -14.90 14.33
CA GLU A 45 -12.90 -13.89 14.26
C GLU A 45 -13.23 -13.32 15.65
N THR A 46 -13.39 -14.20 16.64
CA THR A 46 -13.60 -13.81 18.04
C THR A 46 -12.39 -13.10 18.62
N THR A 47 -11.18 -13.59 18.33
CA THR A 47 -9.94 -12.98 18.80
C THR A 47 -9.78 -11.58 18.22
N LEU A 48 -9.99 -11.42 16.92
CA LEU A 48 -9.86 -10.14 16.23
C LEU A 48 -10.87 -9.12 16.77
N GLY A 49 -12.11 -9.54 17.02
CA GLY A 49 -13.13 -8.67 17.63
C GLY A 49 -12.79 -8.19 19.04
N ALA A 50 -11.93 -8.91 19.76
CA ALA A 50 -11.42 -8.50 21.07
C ALA A 50 -10.11 -7.69 21.00
N CYS A 51 -9.49 -7.60 19.82
CA CYS A 51 -8.26 -6.85 19.62
C CYS A 51 -8.54 -5.38 19.30
N VAL A 52 -7.74 -4.50 19.90
CA VAL A 52 -7.79 -3.05 19.65
C VAL A 52 -6.42 -2.57 19.20
N ARG A 53 -6.42 -1.67 18.23
CA ARG A 53 -5.26 -0.90 17.81
C ARG A 53 -5.04 0.22 18.83
N VAL A 54 -3.81 0.38 19.30
CA VAL A 54 -3.42 1.45 20.21
C VAL A 54 -2.34 2.29 19.53
N LEU A 55 -2.63 3.55 19.24
CA LEU A 55 -1.68 4.48 18.65
C LEU A 55 -1.49 5.71 19.55
N PRO A 56 -0.25 6.18 19.77
CA PRO A 56 -0.04 7.49 20.36
C PRO A 56 -0.64 8.58 19.48
N THR A 57 -1.36 9.53 20.08
CA THR A 57 -2.08 10.60 19.38
C THR A 57 -1.14 11.47 18.55
N GLU A 58 -0.01 11.87 19.12
CA GLU A 58 0.98 12.69 18.41
C GLU A 58 1.66 11.92 17.27
N TYR A 59 1.87 10.61 17.43
CA TYR A 59 2.43 9.78 16.38
C TYR A 59 1.46 9.65 15.19
N ARG A 60 0.16 9.51 15.46
CA ARG A 60 -0.86 9.52 14.41
C ARG A 60 -0.82 10.81 13.60
N ARG A 61 -0.70 11.97 14.24
CA ARG A 61 -0.61 13.28 13.56
C ARG A 61 0.57 13.33 12.59
N VAL A 62 1.75 12.86 13.03
CA VAL A 62 2.95 12.83 12.18
C VAL A 62 2.75 11.88 10.99
N LEU A 63 2.17 10.69 11.20
CA LEU A 63 1.88 9.75 10.11
C LEU A 63 0.90 10.33 9.09
N GLU A 64 -0.14 11.03 9.54
CA GLU A 64 -1.10 11.70 8.66
C GLU A 64 -0.44 12.83 7.88
N GLN A 65 0.43 13.62 8.52
CA GLN A 65 1.18 14.68 7.87
C GLN A 65 2.12 14.13 6.79
N GLN A 66 2.92 13.11 7.10
CA GLN A 66 3.81 12.46 6.13
C GLN A 66 3.02 11.86 4.95
N THR A 67 1.84 11.29 5.22
CA THR A 67 0.96 10.76 4.16
C THR A 67 0.46 11.89 3.26
N ARG A 68 0.01 13.02 3.83
CA ARG A 68 -0.41 14.21 3.07
C ARG A 68 0.73 14.82 2.25
N GLU A 69 1.92 14.90 2.82
CA GLU A 69 3.13 15.40 2.16
C GLU A 69 3.52 14.51 0.97
N ARG A 70 3.48 13.18 1.13
CA ARG A 70 3.71 12.24 0.02
C ARG A 70 2.69 12.39 -1.11
N ILE A 71 1.41 12.58 -0.79
CA ILE A 71 0.35 12.77 -1.80
C ILE A 71 0.52 14.10 -2.54
N THR A 72 0.86 15.18 -1.81
CA THR A 72 1.01 16.53 -2.38
C THR A 72 2.29 16.68 -3.21
N HIS A 73 3.42 16.15 -2.74
CA HIS A 73 4.69 16.20 -3.47
C HIS A 73 4.74 15.20 -4.64
N GLY A 74 4.09 14.04 -4.49
CA GLY A 74 3.91 13.08 -5.59
C GLY A 74 3.01 13.60 -6.73
N ARG A 75 2.34 14.75 -6.57
CA ARG A 75 1.61 15.44 -7.65
C ARG A 75 2.50 16.38 -8.47
N ARG A 76 3.57 16.92 -7.88
CA ARG A 76 4.48 17.87 -8.56
C ARG A 76 5.47 17.18 -9.50
N GLU A 77 5.87 15.94 -9.20
CA GLU A 77 6.83 15.17 -10.02
C GLU A 77 6.22 14.59 -11.32
N ARG A 78 4.90 14.58 -11.48
CA ARG A 78 4.22 14.15 -12.73
C ARG A 78 3.93 15.29 -13.72
N SER A 79 4.39 16.51 -13.47
CA SER A 79 4.13 17.67 -14.33
C SER A 79 5.36 18.17 -15.11
N VAL A 80 6.47 17.44 -15.11
CA VAL A 80 7.60 17.71 -16.03
C VAL A 80 7.45 16.82 -17.27
N GLU A 81 6.38 17.05 -18.02
CA GLU A 81 6.34 16.64 -19.42
C GLU A 81 6.90 17.84 -20.22
N ARG A 82 8.10 17.66 -20.80
CA ARG A 82 8.80 18.72 -21.55
C ARG A 82 7.98 19.16 -22.76
N PRO A 83 7.99 20.46 -23.12
CA PRO A 83 7.12 21.01 -24.16
C PRO A 83 7.51 20.54 -25.56
N ALA A 84 6.50 20.52 -26.41
CA ALA A 84 6.60 20.28 -27.85
C ALA A 84 7.42 21.35 -28.58
N GLY A 85 8.20 20.90 -29.57
CA GLY A 85 8.63 21.68 -30.72
C GLY A 85 10.14 21.82 -30.88
N GLU A 86 10.71 21.19 -31.91
CA GLU A 86 11.38 21.91 -33.01
C GLU A 86 11.53 21.00 -34.24
N ALA A 87 11.19 21.55 -35.40
CA ALA A 87 11.03 20.87 -36.69
C ALA A 87 12.33 20.84 -37.51
N VAL A 88 12.37 20.07 -38.62
CA VAL A 88 12.74 20.52 -39.99
C VAL A 88 12.78 19.31 -40.95
N ALA A 89 12.32 19.56 -42.17
CA ALA A 89 11.93 18.64 -43.22
C ALA A 89 13.07 17.98 -44.02
N ALA A 90 12.76 16.79 -44.56
CA ALA A 90 13.13 16.30 -45.90
C ALA A 90 12.16 15.13 -46.18
N GLY A 91 11.25 15.16 -47.16
CA GLY A 91 11.54 15.32 -48.58
C GLY A 91 11.71 13.94 -49.21
N GLY A 92 10.65 13.37 -49.79
CA GLY A 92 10.73 12.10 -50.51
C GLY A 92 9.38 11.47 -50.84
N ARG A 93 8.71 12.00 -51.87
CA ARG A 93 7.68 11.25 -52.63
C ARG A 93 8.37 10.10 -53.36
N THR A 94 7.79 8.91 -53.34
CA THR A 94 7.30 8.25 -54.57
C THR A 94 6.29 7.17 -54.24
N ASP A 95 5.34 7.12 -55.16
CA ASP A 95 4.15 6.29 -55.32
C ASP A 95 4.45 4.78 -55.46
N ASP A 96 3.35 4.04 -55.40
CA ASP A 96 3.11 2.73 -56.04
C ASP A 96 3.63 1.44 -55.42
N GLY A 97 2.72 0.45 -55.38
CA GLY A 97 3.13 -0.95 -55.54
C GLY A 97 2.54 -1.97 -54.57
N LEU A 98 1.24 -2.23 -54.69
CA LEU A 98 0.69 -3.58 -54.91
C LEU A 98 1.24 -4.79 -54.10
N ALA A 99 0.33 -5.36 -53.30
CA ALA A 99 0.07 -6.80 -53.11
C ALA A 99 1.09 -7.75 -52.45
N ARG A 100 0.55 -8.46 -51.44
CA ARG A 100 0.61 -9.92 -51.17
C ARG A 100 1.92 -10.66 -51.50
N ALA A 101 2.47 -11.33 -50.49
CA ALA A 101 2.40 -12.80 -50.37
C ALA A 101 3.09 -13.30 -49.09
N VAL A 102 2.35 -14.11 -48.32
CA VAL A 102 2.86 -15.18 -47.45
C VAL A 102 3.04 -16.39 -48.37
N PRO A 103 4.13 -17.20 -48.27
CA PRO A 103 3.95 -18.51 -47.65
C PRO A 103 5.17 -19.19 -47.00
N ALA A 104 4.80 -20.17 -46.16
CA ALA A 104 5.42 -21.45 -45.79
C ALA A 104 6.79 -21.47 -45.10
#